data_AF-A0A974P0U6-F1
#
_entry.id   AF-A0A974P0U6-F1
#
_cell.length_a   1.000
_cell.length_b   1.000
_cell.length_c   1.000
_cell.angle_alpha   90.00
_cell.angle_beta   90.00
_cell.angle_gamma   90.00
#
_symmetry.space_group_name_H-M   'P 1'
#
loop_
_entity.id
_entity.type
_entity.pdbx_description
1 polymer ?
#
loop_
_entity_poly.entity_id
_entity_poly.type
_entity_poly.pdbx_seq_one_letter_code
_entity_poly.pdbx_strand_id
1 'polypeptide(L)'
;MPVSLSTDDAGILRIDLSHEYARAADEGATYADLKASARNAIAFSFLAGRGCGMTRSLSPSGQGLRRPGRQGRAKPGACADLIAASDKAREQWRHERLVAAFEAGAR
;
A
#
# COMPACT_ATOMS: atom_id res chain seq x y z
N MET A 1 2.24 -8.50 -13.65
CA MET A 1 3.52 -7.95 -13.16
C MET A 1 3.22 -6.94 -12.04
N PRO A 2 4.04 -6.84 -10.99
CA PRO A 2 3.88 -5.76 -10.00
C PRO A 2 4.23 -4.42 -10.63
N VAL A 3 3.42 -3.40 -10.37
CA VAL A 3 3.58 -2.02 -10.88
C VAL A 3 3.47 -1.04 -9.72
N SER A 4 4.23 0.06 -9.79
CA SER A 4 4.10 1.24 -8.92
C SER A 4 4.08 2.48 -9.81
N LEU A 5 3.16 3.40 -9.55
CA LEU A 5 3.09 4.69 -10.24
C LEU A 5 4.13 5.66 -9.67
N SER A 6 4.71 6.49 -10.52
CA SER A 6 5.68 7.53 -10.17
C SER A 6 5.59 8.69 -11.16
N THR A 7 6.02 9.87 -10.75
CA THR A 7 6.04 11.07 -11.60
C THR A 7 7.21 11.13 -12.58
N ASP A 8 8.23 10.29 -12.38
CA ASP A 8 9.54 10.39 -13.04
C ASP A 8 10.21 11.75 -12.74
N ASP A 9 10.01 12.77 -13.58
CA ASP A 9 10.55 14.14 -13.43
C ASP A 9 9.44 15.19 -13.22
N ALA A 10 8.83 15.21 -12.03
CA ALA A 10 7.71 16.10 -11.69
C ALA A 10 7.98 17.60 -11.96
N GLY A 11 9.23 18.06 -11.81
CA GLY A 11 9.62 19.45 -12.05
C GLY A 11 9.65 19.84 -13.53
N ILE A 12 9.95 18.89 -14.42
CA ILE A 12 9.94 19.10 -15.87
C ILE A 12 8.50 19.03 -16.37
N LEU A 13 7.77 18.00 -15.94
CA LEU A 13 6.41 17.72 -16.39
C LEU A 13 5.36 18.63 -15.74
N ARG A 14 5.71 19.34 -14.66
CA ARG A 14 4.82 20.20 -13.86
C ARG A 14 3.57 19.46 -13.37
N ILE A 15 3.79 18.24 -12.90
CA ILE A 15 2.74 17.36 -12.36
C ILE A 15 3.07 16.97 -10.91
N ASP A 16 2.10 16.41 -10.22
CA ASP A 16 2.30 15.71 -8.95
C ASP A 16 1.88 14.23 -9.08
N LEU A 17 2.07 13.46 -8.01
CA LEU A 17 1.70 12.06 -8.03
C LEU A 17 0.17 11.86 -8.17
N SER A 18 -0.65 12.80 -7.71
CA SER A 18 -2.11 12.71 -7.86
C SER A 18 -2.53 12.79 -9.32
N HIS A 19 -1.82 13.60 -10.14
CA HIS A 19 -2.00 13.64 -11.59
C HIS A 19 -1.84 12.25 -12.20
N GLU A 20 -0.77 11.52 -11.88
CA GLU A 20 -0.51 10.19 -12.44
C GLU A 20 -1.60 9.17 -12.02
N TYR A 21 -2.12 9.29 -10.80
CA TYR A 21 -3.24 8.46 -10.35
C TYR A 21 -4.55 8.78 -11.09
N ALA A 22 -4.82 10.06 -11.34
CA ALA A 22 -5.99 10.49 -12.11
C ALA A 22 -5.89 10.01 -13.56
N ARG A 23 -4.73 10.22 -14.20
CA ARG A 23 -4.44 9.75 -15.55
C ARG A 23 -4.60 8.23 -15.67
N ALA A 24 -4.07 7.45 -14.72
CA ALA A 24 -4.23 6.00 -14.73
C ALA A 24 -5.72 5.59 -14.65
N ALA A 25 -6.54 6.31 -13.87
CA ALA A 25 -7.98 6.07 -13.81
C ALA A 25 -8.67 6.39 -15.13
N ASP A 26 -8.30 7.50 -15.79
CA ASP A 26 -8.81 7.87 -17.11
C ASP A 26 -8.42 6.84 -18.20
N GLU A 27 -7.26 6.20 -18.04
CA GLU A 27 -6.77 5.11 -18.90
C GLU A 27 -7.34 3.72 -18.52
N GLY A 28 -8.26 3.65 -17.55
CA GLY A 28 -9.03 2.45 -17.21
C GLY A 28 -8.56 1.67 -15.97
N ALA A 29 -7.61 2.19 -15.20
CA ALA A 29 -7.21 1.58 -13.94
C ALA A 29 -8.34 1.65 -12.90
N THR A 30 -8.66 0.52 -12.28
CA THR A 30 -9.67 0.49 -11.22
C THR A 30 -9.12 1.02 -9.91
N TYR A 31 -10.00 1.39 -8.96
CA TYR A 31 -9.58 1.73 -7.59
C TYR A 31 -8.77 0.61 -6.92
N ALA A 32 -9.02 -0.65 -7.28
CA ALA A 32 -8.23 -1.77 -6.79
C ALA A 32 -6.80 -1.76 -7.34
N ASP A 33 -6.62 -1.39 -8.61
CA ASP A 33 -5.32 -1.26 -9.27
C ASP A 33 -4.51 -0.10 -8.68
N LEU A 34 -5.16 1.05 -8.47
CA LEU A 34 -4.54 2.21 -7.82
C LEU A 34 -4.04 1.88 -6.40
N LYS A 35 -4.86 1.19 -5.61
CA LYS A 35 -4.43 0.69 -4.28
C LYS A 35 -3.33 -0.35 -4.38
N ALA A 36 -3.36 -1.24 -5.37
CA ALA A 36 -2.33 -2.24 -5.58
C ALA A 36 -0.99 -1.58 -5.93
N SER A 37 -1.00 -0.54 -6.76
CA SER A 37 0.17 0.28 -7.09
C SER A 37 0.83 0.87 -5.84
N ALA A 38 0.05 1.54 -4.99
CA ALA A 38 0.56 2.11 -3.74
C ALA A 38 1.13 1.04 -2.77
N ARG A 39 0.47 -0.13 -2.67
CA ARG A 39 0.96 -1.25 -1.87
C ARG A 39 2.27 -1.83 -2.41
N ASN A 40 2.37 -1.94 -3.73
CA ASN A 40 3.59 -2.42 -4.39
C ASN A 40 4.76 -1.48 -4.13
N ALA A 41 4.55 -0.16 -4.18
CA ALA A 41 5.58 0.84 -3.85
C ALA A 41 6.25 0.54 -2.50
N ILE A 42 5.47 0.19 -1.47
CA ILE A 42 5.99 -0.14 -0.14
C ILE A 42 6.60 -1.55 -0.12
N ALA A 43 5.95 -2.54 -0.72
CA ALA A 43 6.43 -3.92 -0.73
C ALA A 43 7.82 -4.05 -1.38
N PHE A 44 8.02 -3.35 -2.50
CA PHE A 44 9.27 -3.33 -3.27
C PHE A 44 10.19 -2.17 -2.92
N SER A 45 9.84 -1.34 -1.92
CA SER A 45 10.75 -0.32 -1.39
C SER A 45 12.00 -0.93 -0.76
N PHE A 46 13.04 -0.11 -0.62
CA PHE A 46 14.27 -0.44 0.11
C PHE A 46 14.16 -0.28 1.63
N LEU A 47 12.95 -0.13 2.18
CA LEU A 47 12.75 -0.08 3.63
C LEU A 47 13.27 -1.37 4.30
N ALA A 48 13.92 -1.21 5.44
CA ALA A 48 14.58 -2.30 6.14
C ALA A 48 13.58 -3.34 6.71
N GLY A 49 14.00 -4.61 6.65
CA GLY A 49 13.27 -5.75 7.20
C GLY A 49 12.16 -6.29 6.30
N ARG A 50 11.46 -7.31 6.82
CA ARG A 50 10.38 -8.00 6.10
C ARG A 50 9.04 -7.31 6.33
N GLY A 51 8.23 -7.22 5.26
CA GLY A 51 6.83 -6.79 5.38
C GLY A 51 5.91 -7.89 5.92
N CYS A 52 4.69 -7.53 6.30
CA CYS A 52 3.68 -8.46 6.82
C CYS A 52 2.95 -9.30 5.74
N GLY A 53 3.41 -9.31 4.48
CA GLY A 53 2.76 -10.07 3.40
C GLY A 53 1.41 -9.45 2.96
N MET A 54 1.46 -8.27 2.34
CA MET A 54 0.26 -7.55 1.86
C MET A 54 0.00 -7.70 0.35
N THR A 55 0.98 -8.12 -0.43
CA THR A 55 0.81 -8.23 -1.89
C THR A 55 0.23 -9.59 -2.26
N ARG A 56 -1.02 -9.59 -2.72
CA ARG A 56 -1.73 -10.77 -3.27
C ARG A 56 -1.03 -11.39 -4.48
N SER A 57 0.01 -10.74 -5.00
CA SER A 57 0.69 -11.11 -6.25
C SER A 57 1.85 -12.11 -6.08
N LEU A 58 2.37 -12.37 -4.88
CA LEU A 58 3.61 -13.17 -4.74
C LEU A 58 3.64 -14.15 -3.56
N SER A 59 2.56 -14.32 -2.79
CA SER A 59 2.49 -15.39 -1.79
C SER A 59 1.52 -16.48 -2.24
N PRO A 60 1.99 -17.73 -2.47
CA PRO A 60 1.11 -18.89 -2.68
C PRO A 60 0.25 -19.18 -1.43
N SER A 61 0.66 -18.69 -0.26
CA SER A 61 -0.13 -18.66 0.95
C SER A 61 -1.06 -17.45 0.91
N GLY A 62 -2.30 -17.65 0.48
CA GLY A 62 -3.38 -16.65 0.44
C GLY A 62 -3.80 -16.05 1.79
N GLN A 63 -2.89 -15.93 2.76
CA GLN A 63 -3.12 -15.23 4.02
C GLN A 63 -2.72 -13.76 3.87
N GLY A 64 -3.52 -13.02 3.09
CA GLY A 64 -3.45 -11.58 3.11
C GLY A 64 -3.78 -11.06 4.51
N LEU A 65 -3.09 -10.02 4.97
CA LEU A 65 -3.44 -9.35 6.21
C LEU A 65 -4.94 -9.01 6.22
N ARG A 66 -5.66 -9.53 7.21
CA ARG A 66 -7.06 -9.17 7.44
C ARG A 66 -7.08 -7.65 7.67
N ARG A 67 -7.97 -6.92 6.97
CA ARG A 67 -8.14 -5.44 7.08
C ARG A 67 -7.93 -4.98 8.52
N PRO A 68 -7.24 -3.84 8.75
CA PRO A 68 -7.22 -3.22 10.07
C PRO A 68 -8.66 -3.17 10.60
N GLY A 69 -8.89 -3.72 11.80
CA GLY A 69 -10.20 -3.61 12.44
C GLY A 69 -10.52 -2.13 12.71
N ARG A 70 -11.78 -1.82 13.06
CA ARG A 70 -12.24 -0.44 13.33
C ARG A 70 -11.37 0.36 14.30
N GLN A 71 -10.58 -0.31 15.15
CA GLN A 71 -9.71 0.32 16.15
C GLN A 71 -8.29 0.61 15.64
N GLY A 72 -7.95 0.27 14.39
CA GLY A 72 -6.64 0.56 13.80
C GLY A 72 -5.45 -0.08 14.53
N ARG A 73 -5.68 -1.06 15.41
CA ARG A 73 -4.65 -1.85 16.08
C ARG A 73 -4.39 -3.13 15.33
N ALA A 74 -3.11 -3.47 15.15
CA ALA A 74 -2.72 -4.77 14.66
C ALA A 74 -3.17 -5.79 15.70
N LYS A 75 -3.84 -6.85 15.27
CA LYS A 75 -4.15 -7.96 16.19
C LYS A 75 -2.82 -8.60 16.62
N PRO A 76 -2.70 -9.04 17.88
CA PRO A 76 -1.53 -9.80 18.33
C PRO A 76 -1.26 -10.99 17.41
N GLY A 77 0.01 -11.22 17.06
CA GLY A 77 0.45 -12.26 16.13
C GLY A 77 1.68 -11.81 15.32
N ALA A 78 2.19 -12.68 14.45
CA ALA A 78 3.48 -12.48 13.75
C ALA A 78 3.63 -11.14 13.01
N CYS A 79 2.54 -10.52 12.55
CA CYS A 79 2.63 -9.18 11.95
C CYS A 79 2.80 -8.06 13.00
N ALA A 80 2.21 -8.17 14.19
CA ALA A 80 2.43 -7.19 15.25
C ALA A 80 3.91 -7.14 15.67
N ASP A 81 4.57 -8.30 15.75
CA ASP A 81 6.01 -8.39 16.04
C ASP A 81 6.85 -7.82 14.89
N LEU A 82 6.47 -8.11 13.63
CA LEU A 82 7.12 -7.52 12.46
C LEU A 82 6.97 -6.00 12.41
N ILE A 83 5.80 -5.46 12.75
CA ILE A 83 5.59 -4.00 12.84
C ILE A 83 6.54 -3.39 13.88
N ALA A 84 6.79 -4.05 15.01
CA ALA A 84 7.77 -3.55 15.97
C ALA A 84 9.21 -3.58 15.40
N ALA A 85 9.57 -4.62 14.65
CA ALA A 85 10.95 -4.90 14.24
C ALA A 85 11.34 -4.47 12.81
N SER A 86 10.41 -4.10 11.93
CA SER A 86 10.69 -3.77 10.52
C SER A 86 10.06 -2.46 10.08
N ASP A 87 10.88 -1.59 9.52
CA ASP A 87 10.48 -0.31 8.90
C ASP A 87 9.46 -0.56 7.78
N LYS A 88 9.71 -1.57 6.95
CA LYS A 88 8.79 -1.99 5.89
C LYS A 88 7.42 -2.41 6.43
N ALA A 89 7.39 -3.21 7.49
CA ALA A 89 6.14 -3.63 8.12
C ALA A 89 5.39 -2.45 8.77
N ARG A 90 6.10 -1.49 9.37
CA ARG A 90 5.49 -0.27 9.91
C ARG A 90 4.84 0.57 8.82
N GLU A 91 5.52 0.80 7.72
CA GLU A 91 4.95 1.64 6.65
C GLU A 91 3.78 0.95 5.97
N GLN A 92 3.87 -0.38 5.75
CA GLN A 92 2.75 -1.18 5.30
C GLN A 92 1.53 -1.03 6.22
N TRP A 93 1.71 -1.14 7.53
CA TRP A 93 0.63 -0.98 8.50
C TRP A 93 0.05 0.44 8.51
N ARG A 94 0.92 1.45 8.47
CA ARG A 94 0.53 2.87 8.41
C ARG A 94 -0.33 3.13 7.16
N HIS A 95 0.11 2.68 5.99
CA HIS A 95 -0.61 2.85 4.74
C HIS A 95 -2.00 2.23 4.78
N GLU A 96 -2.13 0.97 5.22
CA GLU A 96 -3.45 0.31 5.30
C GLU A 96 -4.41 1.00 6.27
N ARG A 97 -3.90 1.56 7.39
CA ARG A 97 -4.72 2.37 8.30
C ARG A 97 -5.24 3.63 7.64
N LEU A 98 -4.40 4.33 6.87
CA LEU A 98 -4.78 5.54 6.16
C LEU A 98 -5.82 5.25 5.08
N VAL A 99 -5.62 4.20 4.29
CA VAL A 99 -6.60 3.74 3.29
C VAL A 99 -7.93 3.36 3.96
N ALA A 100 -7.89 2.59 5.06
CA ALA A 100 -9.11 2.20 5.77
C ALA A 100 -9.86 3.41 6.37
N ALA A 101 -9.15 4.42 6.87
CA ALA A 101 -9.75 5.66 7.37
C ALA A 101 -10.39 6.47 6.24
N PHE A 102 -9.69 6.62 5.11
CA PHE A 102 -10.21 7.28 3.91
C PHE A 102 -11.50 6.60 3.42
N GLU A 103 -11.50 5.28 3.26
CA GLU A 103 -12.68 4.51 2.83
C GLU A 103 -13.85 4.57 3.82
N ALA A 104 -13.58 4.78 5.11
CA ALA A 104 -14.62 4.94 6.11
C ALA A 104 -15.28 6.33 6.06
N GLY A 105 -14.51 7.36 5.69
CA GLY A 105 -14.98 8.74 5.51
C GLY A 105 -15.59 9.03 4.14
N ALA A 106 -15.33 8.20 3.13
CA ALA A 106 -15.93 8.29 1.79
C ALA A 106 -17.40 7.79 1.74
N ARG A 107 -18.13 7.91 2.86
CA ARG A 107 -19.52 7.50 3.02
C ARG A 107 -20.46 8.68 2.91
#